data_AF-A0AAD6CJJ8-F1
#
_entry.id   AF-A0AAD6CJJ8-F1
#
_cell.length_a   1.000
_cell.length_b   1.000
_cell.length_c   1.000
_cell.angle_alpha   90.00
_cell.angle_beta   90.00
_cell.angle_gamma   90.00
#
_symmetry.space_group_name_H-M   'P 1'
#
loop_
_entity.id
_entity.type
_entity.pdbx_description
1 polymer ?
#
loop_
_entity_poly.entity_id
_entity_poly.type
_entity_poly.pdbx_seq_one_letter_code
_entity_poly.pdbx_strand_id
1 'polypeptide(L)'
;MQVVFDKADVPALILAKEWTNLRKELFGTVSTILDSAEPLIGTPTLDYDSVGLNFYDSGKLSLDRDYFNPAHKDSGTLTILVRSSEACDGLEIADLRSTEKIDSEAIGREANFIPVPAVAGEVIVLAGTRLQRLLGKAKVRACVHRVCRPTQGSDKHQRLSLTIFCGPPMK
;
A
#
# COMPACT_ATOMS: atom_id res chain seq x y z
N MET A 1 7.59 15.36 8.35
CA MET A 1 6.91 16.66 8.24
C MET A 1 5.42 16.38 8.24
N GLN A 2 4.75 16.65 9.36
CA GLN A 2 3.31 16.42 9.52
C GLN A 2 2.60 17.69 9.03
N VAL A 3 1.90 17.61 7.91
CA VAL A 3 1.07 18.73 7.43
C VAL A 3 -0.24 18.67 8.20
N VAL A 4 -0.45 19.61 9.11
CA VAL A 4 -1.73 19.82 9.79
C VAL A 4 -2.51 20.83 8.96
N PHE A 5 -3.63 20.41 8.38
CA PHE A 5 -4.53 21.28 7.64
C PHE A 5 -5.42 22.02 8.65
N ASP A 6 -5.22 23.35 8.76
CA ASP A 6 -6.06 24.21 9.60
C ASP A 6 -7.34 24.61 8.83
N LYS A 7 -8.42 24.83 9.58
CA LYS A 7 -9.79 24.97 9.08
C LYS A 7 -9.95 26.20 8.18
N ALA A 8 -10.09 26.01 6.86
CA ALA A 8 -11.08 26.66 5.97
C ALA A 8 -10.81 26.45 4.46
N ASP A 9 -10.11 25.40 4.04
CA ASP A 9 -10.02 25.09 2.59
C ASP A 9 -11.25 24.28 2.16
N VAL A 10 -12.24 24.96 1.57
CA VAL A 10 -13.39 24.31 0.89
C VAL A 10 -12.94 23.17 -0.05
N PRO A 11 -11.82 23.28 -0.80
CA PRO A 11 -11.28 22.17 -1.57
C PRO A 11 -10.86 20.98 -0.70
N ALA A 12 -10.21 21.21 0.45
CA ALA A 12 -9.81 20.14 1.36
C ALA A 12 -11.02 19.44 2.00
N LEU A 13 -12.08 20.20 2.32
CA LEU A 13 -13.32 19.64 2.86
C LEU A 13 -14.06 18.78 1.82
N ILE A 14 -14.10 19.22 0.56
CA ILE A 14 -14.67 18.46 -0.56
C ILE A 14 -13.86 17.19 -0.78
N LEU A 15 -12.54 17.30 -0.86
CA LEU A 15 -11.65 16.14 -1.03
C LEU A 15 -11.78 15.13 0.12
N ALA A 16 -11.87 15.59 1.37
CA ALA A 16 -12.08 14.72 2.53
C ALA A 16 -13.43 13.99 2.48
N LYS A 17 -14.48 14.67 1.98
CA LYS A 17 -15.81 14.08 1.82
C LYS A 17 -15.84 13.05 0.69
N GLU A 18 -15.31 13.40 -0.48
CA GLU A 18 -15.20 12.48 -1.63
C GLU A 18 -14.39 11.24 -1.26
N TRP A 19 -13.26 11.44 -0.58
CA TRP A 19 -12.45 10.36 -0.06
C TRP A 19 -13.21 9.47 0.93
N THR A 20 -13.95 10.07 1.86
CA THR A 20 -14.78 9.31 2.81
C THR A 20 -15.81 8.44 2.11
N ASN A 21 -16.45 8.96 1.04
CA ASN A 21 -17.43 8.22 0.26
C ASN A 21 -16.78 7.06 -0.49
N LEU A 22 -15.67 7.32 -1.20
CA LEU A 22 -14.92 6.31 -1.94
C LEU A 22 -14.39 5.22 -1.01
N ARG A 23 -13.89 5.59 0.16
CA ARG A 23 -13.44 4.63 1.20
C ARG A 23 -14.59 3.74 1.65
N LYS A 24 -15.76 4.31 1.96
CA LYS A 24 -16.95 3.53 2.36
C LYS A 24 -17.38 2.54 1.27
N GLU A 25 -17.41 2.98 0.02
CA GLU A 25 -17.76 2.13 -1.11
C GLU A 25 -16.75 1.00 -1.34
N LEU A 26 -15.45 1.32 -1.29
CA LEU A 26 -14.38 0.34 -1.40
C LEU A 26 -14.49 -0.73 -0.31
N PHE A 27 -14.60 -0.32 0.96
CA PHE A 27 -14.70 -1.27 2.06
C PHE A 27 -16.02 -2.05 2.05
N GLY A 28 -17.13 -1.44 1.63
CA GLY A 28 -18.39 -2.14 1.41
C GLY A 28 -18.25 -3.23 0.35
N THR A 29 -17.65 -2.89 -0.80
CA THR A 29 -17.38 -3.81 -1.90
C THR A 29 -16.46 -4.96 -1.46
N VAL A 30 -15.36 -4.66 -0.76
CA VAL A 30 -14.44 -5.67 -0.23
C VAL A 30 -15.15 -6.58 0.79
N SER A 31 -15.98 -6.01 1.67
CA SER A 31 -16.77 -6.78 2.64
C SER A 31 -17.71 -7.76 1.96
N THR A 32 -18.39 -7.34 0.88
CA THR A 32 -19.27 -8.19 0.08
C THR A 32 -18.49 -9.29 -0.65
N ILE A 33 -17.39 -8.95 -1.33
CA ILE A 33 -16.59 -9.92 -2.10
C ILE A 33 -15.99 -11.00 -1.20
N LEU A 34 -15.53 -10.62 0.00
CA LEU A 34 -14.90 -11.54 0.94
C LEU A 34 -15.89 -12.26 1.87
N ASP A 35 -17.20 -12.03 1.68
CA ASP A 35 -18.26 -12.54 2.53
C ASP A 35 -17.91 -12.33 4.03
N SER A 36 -17.62 -11.07 4.36
CA SER A 36 -17.20 -10.68 5.70
C SER A 36 -18.42 -10.46 6.59
N ALA A 37 -18.52 -11.25 7.66
CA ALA A 37 -19.45 -10.99 8.76
C ALA A 37 -18.96 -9.83 9.66
N GLU A 38 -17.65 -9.54 9.64
CA GLU A 38 -17.04 -8.47 10.43
C GLU A 38 -17.12 -7.13 9.68
N PRO A 39 -17.52 -6.03 10.36
CA PRO A 39 -17.54 -4.72 9.74
C PRO A 39 -16.11 -4.22 9.48
N LEU A 40 -15.81 -3.90 8.21
CA LEU A 40 -14.50 -3.35 7.82
C LEU A 40 -14.42 -1.81 7.93
N ILE A 41 -15.55 -1.16 8.23
CA ILE A 41 -15.71 0.29 8.47
C ILE A 41 -16.65 0.54 9.65
N GLY A 42 -16.69 1.77 10.16
CA GLY A 42 -17.64 2.16 11.21
C GLY A 42 -17.13 1.87 12.62
N THR A 43 -15.82 1.60 12.77
CA THR A 43 -15.17 1.59 14.07
C THR A 43 -14.07 2.66 14.09
N PRO A 44 -13.92 3.44 15.18
CA PRO A 44 -12.92 4.52 15.23
C PRO A 44 -11.50 4.07 14.93
N THR A 45 -11.16 2.81 15.25
CA THR A 45 -9.84 2.23 14.98
C THR A 45 -9.65 1.78 13.53
N LEU A 46 -10.73 1.60 12.76
CA LEU A 46 -10.71 1.21 11.35
C LEU A 46 -10.98 2.40 10.43
N ASP A 47 -11.61 3.44 10.96
CA ASP A 47 -11.96 4.65 10.21
C ASP A 47 -10.83 5.67 10.11
N TYR A 48 -9.70 5.39 10.77
CA TYR A 48 -8.50 6.18 10.61
C TYR A 48 -7.84 5.91 9.26
N ASP A 49 -7.40 6.98 8.65
CA ASP A 49 -6.59 6.99 7.45
C ASP A 49 -5.42 7.97 7.58
N SER A 50 -4.30 7.62 6.96
CA SER A 50 -3.17 8.53 6.81
C SER A 50 -2.67 8.52 5.38
N VAL A 51 -2.17 9.68 4.95
CA VAL A 51 -1.64 9.88 3.61
C VAL A 51 -0.13 10.09 3.70
N GLY A 52 0.62 9.27 2.97
CA GLY A 52 2.05 9.38 2.78
C GLY A 52 2.38 9.79 1.34
N LEU A 53 3.21 10.82 1.19
CA LEU A 53 3.82 11.16 -0.09
C LEU A 53 5.23 10.57 -0.12
N ASN A 54 5.48 9.62 -1.03
CA ASN A 54 6.77 8.96 -1.17
C ASN A 54 7.46 9.44 -2.43
N PHE A 55 8.66 9.99 -2.27
CA PHE A 55 9.55 10.36 -3.35
C PHE A 55 10.80 9.48 -3.32
N TYR A 56 11.01 8.73 -4.39
CA TYR A 56 12.10 7.80 -4.57
C TYR A 56 13.06 8.37 -5.61
N ASP A 57 14.34 8.50 -5.26
CA ASP A 57 15.37 9.01 -6.16
C ASP A 57 16.53 8.02 -6.19
N SER A 58 16.68 7.31 -7.31
CA SER A 58 17.71 6.26 -7.47
C SER A 58 19.13 6.81 -7.35
N GLY A 59 19.34 8.11 -7.65
CA GLY A 59 20.62 8.79 -7.47
C GLY A 59 20.98 9.01 -5.99
N LYS A 60 20.02 8.85 -5.08
CA LYS A 60 20.23 8.93 -3.62
C LYS A 60 20.36 7.57 -2.95
N LEU A 61 20.16 6.45 -3.66
CA LEU A 61 20.48 5.15 -3.08
C LEU A 61 21.99 4.95 -3.12
N SER A 62 22.54 4.52 -1.99
CA SER A 62 23.88 3.94 -1.93
C SER A 62 23.99 2.77 -2.93
N LEU A 63 25.21 2.54 -3.44
CA LEU A 63 25.49 1.44 -4.36
C LEU A 63 25.10 0.08 -3.75
N ASP A 64 25.25 -0.08 -2.43
CA ASP A 64 24.96 -1.32 -1.70
C ASP A 64 23.48 -1.52 -1.33
N ARG A 65 22.59 -0.63 -1.79
CA ARG A 65 21.14 -0.80 -1.61
C ARG A 65 20.47 -1.08 -2.95
N ASP A 66 19.78 -2.20 -3.00
CA ASP A 66 18.96 -2.60 -4.15
C ASP A 66 17.50 -2.17 -4.01
N TYR A 67 17.10 -1.69 -2.84
CA TYR A 67 15.71 -1.38 -2.50
C TYR A 67 15.55 0.04 -1.97
N PHE A 68 14.58 0.75 -2.55
CA PHE A 68 14.03 1.99 -1.98
C PHE A 68 13.24 1.71 -0.71
N ASN A 69 12.45 0.64 -0.73
CA ASN A 69 11.67 0.18 0.40
C ASN A 69 11.78 -1.35 0.47
N PRO A 70 12.40 -1.91 1.53
CA PRO A 70 12.58 -3.36 1.65
C PRO A 70 11.24 -4.09 1.75
N ALA A 71 11.28 -5.42 1.62
CA ALA A 71 10.09 -6.26 1.74
C ALA A 71 9.43 -6.11 3.12
N HIS A 72 8.14 -5.76 3.14
CA HIS A 72 7.36 -5.62 4.35
C HIS A 72 5.86 -5.83 4.08
N LYS A 73 5.07 -5.87 5.16
CA LYS A 73 3.60 -5.89 5.13
C LYS A 73 3.11 -4.66 5.88
N ASP A 74 2.06 -4.04 5.38
CA ASP A 74 1.44 -2.92 6.09
C ASP A 74 0.62 -3.40 7.29
N SER A 75 0.63 -2.60 8.35
CA SER A 75 -0.07 -2.91 9.60
C SER A 75 -1.58 -2.65 9.52
N GLY A 76 -2.01 -1.84 8.55
CA GLY A 76 -3.40 -1.44 8.35
C GLY A 76 -4.33 -2.56 7.84
N THR A 77 -5.55 -2.18 7.51
CA THR A 77 -6.55 -3.03 6.88
C THR A 77 -6.32 -3.07 5.36
N LEU A 78 -6.27 -1.90 4.72
CA LEU A 78 -5.94 -1.74 3.32
C LEU A 78 -4.88 -0.65 3.15
N THR A 79 -4.02 -0.80 2.16
CA THR A 79 -3.14 0.26 1.67
C THR A 79 -3.51 0.53 0.22
N ILE A 80 -3.77 1.80 -0.10
CA ILE A 80 -4.14 2.24 -1.44
C ILE A 80 -2.97 3.03 -2.01
N LEU A 81 -2.48 2.62 -3.17
CA LEU A 81 -1.32 3.21 -3.83
C LEU A 81 -1.73 3.86 -5.14
N VAL A 82 -1.49 5.16 -5.24
CA VAL A 82 -1.55 5.93 -6.49
C VAL A 82 -0.12 6.21 -6.93
N ARG A 83 0.21 5.86 -8.16
CA ARG A 83 1.58 5.87 -8.67
C ARG A 83 1.67 6.65 -9.96
N SER A 84 2.84 7.22 -10.26
CA SER A 84 3.11 7.74 -11.61
C SER A 84 3.01 6.60 -12.63
N SER A 85 2.60 6.92 -13.86
CA SER A 85 2.36 5.95 -14.94
C SER A 85 3.65 5.42 -15.60
N GLU A 86 4.75 5.36 -14.85
CA GLU A 86 6.02 4.88 -15.38
C GLU A 86 6.06 3.35 -15.37
N ALA A 87 6.25 2.74 -16.54
CA ALA A 87 6.10 1.30 -16.75
C ALA A 87 6.96 0.42 -15.82
N CYS A 88 8.10 0.93 -15.33
CA CYS A 88 9.03 0.22 -14.45
C CYS A 88 9.36 1.04 -13.20
N ASP A 89 8.36 1.22 -12.33
CA ASP A 89 8.46 2.03 -11.10
C ASP A 89 9.04 1.26 -9.89
N GLY A 90 9.48 0.02 -10.09
CA GLY A 90 10.14 -0.81 -9.08
C GLY A 90 9.21 -1.44 -8.03
N LEU A 91 7.89 -1.27 -8.08
CA LEU A 91 7.00 -1.98 -7.16
C LEU A 91 6.95 -3.47 -7.49
N GLU A 92 7.16 -4.31 -6.49
CA GLU A 92 7.03 -5.75 -6.60
C GLU A 92 6.21 -6.30 -5.43
N ILE A 93 5.40 -7.33 -5.70
CA ILE A 93 4.61 -8.05 -4.70
C ILE A 93 5.06 -9.49 -4.62
N ALA A 94 5.13 -10.06 -3.42
CA ALA A 94 5.47 -11.46 -3.26
C ALA A 94 4.29 -12.33 -3.71
N ASP A 95 4.57 -13.36 -4.51
CA ASP A 95 3.60 -14.40 -4.82
C ASP A 95 3.15 -15.09 -3.54
N LEU A 96 1.83 -15.22 -3.37
CA LEU A 96 1.23 -15.89 -2.23
C LEU A 96 1.78 -17.31 -2.08
N ARG A 97 1.96 -18.07 -3.16
CA ARG A 97 2.44 -19.45 -3.09
C ARG A 97 3.85 -19.53 -2.49
N SER A 98 4.71 -18.58 -2.85
CA SER A 98 6.08 -18.52 -2.33
C SER A 98 6.14 -18.17 -0.84
N THR A 99 5.15 -17.45 -0.31
CA THR A 99 5.17 -16.96 1.08
C THR A 99 4.45 -17.88 2.08
N GLU A 100 3.97 -19.07 1.67
CA GLU A 100 3.28 -20.01 2.58
C GLU A 100 4.22 -20.76 3.51
N LYS A 101 5.41 -21.08 3.03
CA LYS A 101 6.37 -21.99 3.67
C LYS A 101 7.60 -21.28 4.24
N ILE A 102 7.66 -19.96 4.09
CA ILE A 102 8.82 -19.15 4.46
C ILE A 102 8.49 -18.37 5.73
N ASP A 103 9.44 -18.33 6.66
CA ASP A 103 9.32 -17.51 7.87
C ASP A 103 9.29 -16.01 7.53
N SER A 104 8.82 -15.18 8.45
CA SER A 104 8.69 -13.74 8.19
C SER A 104 10.01 -13.03 7.89
N GLU A 105 11.14 -13.57 8.35
CA GLU A 105 12.47 -12.95 8.22
C GLU A 105 13.13 -13.30 6.86
N ALA A 106 12.81 -14.46 6.31
CA ALA A 106 13.34 -14.97 5.06
C ALA A 106 12.53 -14.53 3.84
N ILE A 107 11.25 -14.13 4.01
CA ILE A 107 10.38 -13.70 2.91
C ILE A 107 11.05 -12.66 2.00
N GLY A 108 11.76 -11.67 2.56
CA GLY A 108 12.40 -10.62 1.75
C GLY A 108 13.51 -11.11 0.82
N ARG A 109 14.09 -12.28 1.12
CA ARG A 109 15.21 -12.89 0.39
C ARG A 109 14.77 -14.05 -0.50
N GLU A 110 13.80 -14.84 -0.05
CA GLU A 110 13.47 -16.15 -0.63
C GLU A 110 12.12 -16.19 -1.34
N ALA A 111 11.24 -15.21 -1.10
CA ALA A 111 9.96 -15.17 -1.80
C ALA A 111 10.13 -14.78 -3.27
N ASN A 112 9.23 -15.28 -4.11
CA ASN A 112 9.17 -14.89 -5.51
C ASN A 112 8.44 -13.56 -5.61
N PHE A 113 9.14 -12.49 -5.98
CA PHE A 113 8.57 -11.17 -6.18
C PHE A 113 8.20 -10.96 -7.64
N ILE A 114 6.96 -10.52 -7.88
CA ILE A 114 6.40 -10.25 -9.20
C ILE A 114 6.30 -8.73 -9.39
N PRO A 115 6.87 -8.16 -10.46
CA PRO A 115 6.71 -6.75 -10.79
C PRO A 115 5.25 -6.36 -11.00
N VAL A 116 4.85 -5.21 -10.49
CA VAL A 116 3.49 -4.68 -10.69
C VAL A 116 3.51 -3.54 -11.71
N PRO A 117 3.03 -3.76 -12.95
CA PRO A 117 3.08 -2.75 -14.00
C PRO A 117 2.31 -1.51 -13.59
N ALA A 118 2.84 -0.32 -13.91
CA ALA A 118 2.10 0.92 -13.73
C ALA A 118 1.17 1.13 -14.92
N VAL A 119 -0.13 1.24 -14.63
CA VAL A 119 -1.17 1.53 -15.62
C VAL A 119 -1.81 2.86 -15.26
N ALA A 120 -1.91 3.76 -16.24
CA ALA A 120 -2.50 5.07 -16.03
C ALA A 120 -3.98 4.95 -15.65
N GLY A 121 -4.39 5.66 -14.60
CA GLY A 121 -5.76 5.64 -14.09
C GLY A 121 -6.09 4.47 -13.15
N GLU A 122 -5.15 3.55 -12.92
CA GLU A 122 -5.33 2.48 -11.94
C GLU A 122 -4.79 2.84 -10.56
N VAL A 123 -5.44 2.31 -9.53
CA VAL A 123 -4.97 2.33 -8.15
C VAL A 123 -4.72 0.90 -7.70
N ILE A 124 -3.67 0.70 -6.91
CA ILE A 124 -3.39 -0.60 -6.32
C ILE A 124 -3.96 -0.62 -4.91
N VAL A 125 -4.64 -1.70 -4.57
CA VAL A 125 -5.13 -1.96 -3.23
C VAL A 125 -4.42 -3.19 -2.67
N LEU A 126 -3.70 -3.02 -1.56
CA LEU A 126 -2.97 -4.07 -0.88
C LEU A 126 -3.66 -4.42 0.44
N ALA A 127 -3.85 -5.71 0.70
CA ALA A 127 -4.34 -6.18 2.00
C ALA A 127 -3.26 -6.04 3.07
N GLY A 128 -3.58 -5.40 4.19
CA GLY A 128 -2.69 -5.29 5.33
C GLY A 128 -2.87 -6.43 6.35
N THR A 129 -1.99 -6.48 7.33
CA THR A 129 -2.00 -7.52 8.39
C THR A 129 -3.25 -7.50 9.24
N ARG A 130 -3.91 -6.34 9.41
CA ARG A 130 -5.15 -6.25 10.17
C ARG A 130 -6.31 -6.91 9.43
N LEU A 131 -6.43 -6.74 8.12
CA LEU A 131 -7.47 -7.41 7.33
C LEU A 131 -7.33 -8.94 7.41
N GLN A 132 -6.09 -9.44 7.30
CA GLN A 132 -5.80 -10.85 7.53
C GLN A 132 -6.19 -11.32 8.94
N ARG A 133 -5.97 -10.51 9.98
CA ARG A 133 -6.37 -10.87 11.35
C ARG A 133 -7.90 -10.93 11.50
N LEU A 134 -8.62 -10.01 10.89
CA LEU A 134 -10.08 -9.95 10.97
C LEU A 134 -10.75 -11.12 10.24
N LEU A 135 -10.29 -11.45 9.03
CA LEU A 135 -10.96 -12.44 8.18
C LEU A 135 -10.30 -13.83 8.19
N GLY A 136 -9.10 -13.92 8.79
CA GLY A 136 -8.28 -15.12 8.80
C GLY A 136 -7.46 -15.31 7.52
N LYS A 137 -6.30 -15.97 7.66
CA LYS A 137 -5.34 -16.26 6.57
C LYS A 137 -5.96 -17.09 5.43
N ALA A 138 -7.00 -17.86 5.72
CA ALA A 138 -7.71 -18.67 4.73
C ALA A 138 -8.55 -17.83 3.75
N LYS A 139 -9.05 -16.67 4.19
CA LYS A 139 -9.84 -15.76 3.34
C LYS A 139 -8.98 -14.70 2.66
N VAL A 140 -8.04 -14.11 3.40
CA VAL A 140 -7.21 -13.00 2.91
C VAL A 140 -5.81 -13.08 3.48
N ARG A 141 -4.82 -12.74 2.66
CA ARG A 141 -3.42 -12.71 3.07
C ARG A 141 -2.88 -11.31 2.96
N ALA A 142 -2.18 -10.87 4.00
CA ALA A 142 -1.49 -9.61 4.00
C ALA A 142 -0.43 -9.63 2.90
N CYS A 143 -0.50 -8.64 2.01
CA CYS A 143 0.40 -8.50 0.89
C CYS A 143 1.80 -8.14 1.40
N VAL A 144 2.79 -8.91 0.97
CA VAL A 144 4.19 -8.51 1.10
C VAL A 144 4.58 -7.79 -0.17
N HIS A 145 5.12 -6.60 -0.02
CA HIS A 145 5.57 -5.80 -1.15
C HIS A 145 6.91 -5.13 -0.85
N ARG A 146 7.61 -4.75 -1.91
CA ARG A 146 8.87 -4.00 -1.85
C ARG A 146 8.95 -3.02 -3.01
N VAL A 147 9.83 -2.04 -2.90
CA VAL A 147 10.17 -1.12 -3.98
C VAL A 147 11.65 -1.26 -4.27
N CYS A 148 11.98 -1.91 -5.40
CA CYS A 148 13.34 -2.12 -5.86
C CYS A 148 13.83 -0.94 -6.72
N ARG A 149 15.14 -0.84 -6.89
CA ARG A 149 15.73 0.04 -7.92
C ARG A 149 15.26 -0.48 -9.29
N PRO A 150 14.71 0.38 -10.17
CA PRO A 150 14.37 -0.01 -11.54
C PRO A 150 15.55 -0.62 -12.26
N THR A 151 15.30 -1.71 -12.99
CA THR A 151 16.33 -2.47 -13.71
C THR A 151 16.54 -2.02 -15.14
N GLN A 152 15.70 -1.10 -15.67
CA GLN A 152 15.78 -0.59 -17.04
C GLN A 152 15.83 0.95 -17.07
N GLY A 153 16.81 1.50 -17.78
CA GLY A 153 16.98 2.94 -18.02
C GLY A 153 18.22 3.52 -17.34
N SER A 154 19.12 4.08 -18.14
CA SER A 154 20.32 4.78 -17.71
C SER A 154 19.99 5.98 -16.81
N ASP A 155 20.75 6.12 -15.72
CA ASP A 155 20.97 7.30 -14.88
C ASP A 155 19.73 8.08 -14.39
N LYS A 156 19.46 7.94 -13.07
CA LYS A 156 18.50 8.73 -12.27
C LYS A 156 17.03 8.55 -12.66
N HIS A 157 16.45 7.46 -12.18
CA HIS A 157 15.01 7.32 -12.03
C HIS A 157 14.51 8.02 -10.76
N GLN A 158 13.46 8.83 -10.91
CA GLN A 158 12.73 9.44 -9.83
C GLN A 158 11.27 9.01 -9.90
N ARG A 159 10.69 8.64 -8.76
CA ARG A 159 9.31 8.17 -8.68
C ARG A 159 8.58 8.88 -7.56
N LEU A 160 7.38 9.34 -7.88
CA LEU A 160 6.43 9.83 -6.90
C LEU A 160 5.30 8.82 -6.72
N SER A 161 4.92 8.58 -5.47
CA SER A 161 3.71 7.82 -5.17
C SER A 161 2.99 8.39 -3.96
N LEU A 162 1.66 8.29 -3.99
CA LEU A 162 0.80 8.59 -2.87
C LEU A 162 0.35 7.27 -2.27
N THR A 163 0.55 7.11 -0.96
CA THR A 163 0.09 5.97 -0.20
C THR A 163 -0.98 6.41 0.77
N ILE A 164 -2.12 5.74 0.77
CA ILE A 164 -3.19 5.97 1.73
C ILE A 164 -3.33 4.70 2.57
N PHE A 165 -3.00 4.81 3.84
CA PHE A 165 -3.09 3.71 4.81
C PHE A 165 -4.44 3.78 5.49
N CYS A 166 -5.24 2.73 5.38
CA CYS A 166 -6.54 2.61 6.05
C CYS A 166 -6.43 1.62 7.21
N GLY A 167 -6.49 2.08 8.46
CA GLY A 167 -6.31 1.26 9.65
C GLY A 167 -5.99 2.10 10.88
N PRO A 168 -5.74 1.52 12.05
CA PRO A 168 -5.48 2.32 13.26
C PRO A 168 -4.21 3.17 13.07
N PRO A 169 -4.11 4.31 13.76
CA PRO A 169 -2.89 5.13 13.72
C PRO A 169 -1.68 4.27 14.08
N MET A 170 -0.59 4.48 13.33
CA MET A 170 0.71 3.90 13.69
C MET A 170 1.09 4.43 15.07
N LYS A 171 1.39 3.52 16.01
CA LYS A 171 1.92 3.87 17.33
C LYS A 171 3.34 4.38 17.22
#